data_AF-A0A6M4NSA7-F1
#
_entry.id   AF-A0A6M4NSA7-F1
#
_cell.length_a   1.000
_cell.length_b   1.000
_cell.length_c   1.000
_cell.angle_alpha   90.00
_cell.angle_beta   90.00
_cell.angle_gamma   90.00
#
_symmetry.space_group_name_H-M   'P 1'
#
loop_
_entity.id
_entity.type
_entity.pdbx_description
1 polymer ?
#
loop_
_entity_poly.entity_id
_entity_poly.type
_entity_poly.pdbx_seq_one_letter_code
_entity_poly.pdbx_strand_id
1 'polypeptide(L)'
;MMGEVMNKCQEETNRVMTLRKIPSDVDAAITEQARLTGKSKNDLVLELLTATFGDLLGNFVRTSELVALMDKEVARLTEREITSQSFESDLVPIYNREYCRILELNNEDDLKRIMMNNIPYLELRARQLRYGMIPFLPKGISMIMALFCEVAGRDGLTIAQFYTSLWFVIGQEEYYKEINEIRIAKSLLPITGL
;
A
#
# COMPACT_ATOMS: atom_id res chain seq x y z
N MET A 1 -13.29 33.06 -22.34
CA MET A 1 -12.97 31.70 -22.83
C MET A 1 -12.07 31.02 -21.80
N MET A 2 -12.59 30.79 -20.58
CA MET A 2 -11.90 30.20 -19.42
C MET A 2 -12.95 29.45 -18.58
N GLY A 3 -13.82 28.69 -19.25
CA GLY A 3 -14.94 27.98 -18.60
C GLY A 3 -14.99 26.47 -18.90
N GLU A 4 -14.17 25.98 -19.83
CA GLU A 4 -14.25 24.59 -20.31
C GLU A 4 -13.04 23.72 -19.98
N VAL A 5 -12.02 24.27 -19.29
CA VAL A 5 -10.81 23.51 -18.93
C VAL A 5 -10.85 22.98 -17.49
N MET A 6 -11.86 23.33 -16.70
CA MET A 6 -12.01 22.91 -15.29
C MET A 6 -13.06 21.82 -15.04
N ASN A 7 -13.55 21.14 -16.08
CA ASN A 7 -14.55 20.07 -15.93
C ASN A 7 -14.07 18.71 -16.45
N LYS A 8 -12.78 18.39 -16.25
CA LYS A 8 -12.22 17.03 -16.46
C LYS A 8 -11.59 16.45 -15.21
N CYS A 9 -11.99 16.92 -14.03
CA CYS A 9 -11.72 16.24 -12.78
C CYS A 9 -12.88 15.28 -12.47
N GLN A 10 -12.61 13.98 -12.59
CA GLN A 10 -13.43 12.87 -12.12
C GLN A 10 -14.76 12.61 -12.87
N GLU A 11 -14.67 12.19 -14.13
CA GLU A 11 -15.50 11.05 -14.53
C GLU A 11 -14.70 9.79 -14.19
N GLU A 12 -15.15 9.02 -13.21
CA GLU A 12 -14.82 7.59 -13.16
C GLU A 12 -15.22 7.02 -14.51
N THR A 13 -14.24 6.81 -15.39
CA THR A 13 -14.49 6.24 -16.71
C THR A 13 -14.77 4.75 -16.49
N ASN A 14 -15.97 4.44 -16.03
CA ASN A 14 -16.45 3.07 -15.88
C ASN A 14 -16.44 2.43 -17.26
N ARG A 15 -15.46 1.55 -17.48
CA ARG A 15 -15.31 0.81 -18.74
C ARG A 15 -16.16 -0.44 -18.67
N VAL A 16 -17.10 -0.57 -19.60
CA VAL A 16 -17.90 -1.79 -19.75
C VAL A 16 -17.08 -2.83 -20.50
N MET A 17 -16.92 -4.01 -19.90
CA MET A 17 -16.28 -5.17 -20.52
C MET A 17 -17.27 -6.34 -20.58
N THR A 18 -17.35 -7.03 -21.71
CA THR A 18 -18.13 -8.27 -21.84
C THR A 18 -17.19 -9.48 -21.84
N LEU A 19 -17.30 -10.33 -20.82
CA LEU A 19 -16.63 -11.63 -20.80
C LEU A 19 -17.37 -12.62 -21.70
N ARG A 20 -16.67 -13.27 -22.64
CA ARG A 20 -17.24 -14.24 -23.57
C ARG A 20 -16.49 -15.57 -23.47
N LYS A 21 -17.18 -16.66 -23.80
CA LYS A 21 -16.64 -18.04 -23.79
C LYS A 21 -16.14 -18.50 -22.42
N ILE A 22 -16.82 -18.11 -21.34
CA ILE A 22 -16.57 -18.67 -20.01
C ILE A 22 -16.99 -20.16 -20.05
N PRO A 23 -16.11 -21.11 -19.67
CA PRO A 23 -16.48 -22.52 -19.55
C PRO A 23 -17.67 -22.73 -18.59
N SER A 24 -18.55 -23.69 -18.88
CA SER A 24 -19.80 -23.88 -18.14
C SER A 24 -19.58 -24.31 -16.69
N ASP A 25 -18.53 -25.08 -16.42
CA ASP A 25 -18.09 -25.46 -15.08
C ASP A 25 -17.60 -24.24 -14.28
N VAL A 26 -16.88 -23.32 -14.94
CA VAL A 26 -16.42 -22.06 -14.31
C VAL A 26 -17.60 -21.13 -14.00
N ASP A 27 -18.56 -20.98 -14.91
CA ASP A 27 -19.77 -20.18 -14.62
C ASP A 27 -20.59 -20.76 -13.47
N ALA A 28 -20.71 -22.09 -13.39
CA ALA A 28 -21.37 -22.76 -12.28
C ALA A 28 -20.66 -22.46 -10.95
N ALA A 29 -19.33 -22.51 -10.92
CA ALA A 29 -18.53 -22.17 -9.74
C ALA A 29 -18.71 -20.70 -9.32
N ILE A 30 -18.69 -19.75 -10.27
CA ILE A 30 -18.95 -18.32 -10.00
C ILE A 30 -20.35 -18.13 -9.42
N THR A 31 -21.35 -18.83 -9.97
CA THR A 31 -22.75 -18.78 -9.48
C THR A 31 -22.82 -19.17 -8.01
N GLU A 32 -22.20 -20.29 -7.66
CA GLU A 32 -22.27 -20.81 -6.30
C GLU A 32 -21.50 -19.93 -5.32
N GLN A 33 -20.33 -19.44 -5.71
CA GLN A 33 -19.56 -18.51 -4.87
C GLN A 33 -20.30 -17.18 -4.65
N ALA A 34 -20.94 -16.63 -5.68
CA ALA A 34 -21.74 -15.42 -5.56
C ALA A 34 -22.93 -15.64 -4.60
N ARG A 35 -23.59 -16.80 -4.70
CA ARG A 35 -24.66 -17.20 -3.77
C ARG A 35 -24.17 -17.32 -2.33
N LEU A 36 -23.04 -17.99 -2.11
CA LEU A 36 -22.47 -18.20 -0.77
C LEU A 36 -22.02 -16.89 -0.12
N THR A 37 -21.58 -15.92 -0.92
CA THR A 37 -21.12 -14.60 -0.45
C THR A 37 -22.23 -13.54 -0.42
N GLY A 38 -23.45 -13.87 -0.89
CA GLY A 38 -24.57 -12.94 -0.95
C GLY A 38 -24.40 -11.81 -1.97
N LYS A 39 -23.55 -12.01 -3.00
CA LYS A 39 -23.22 -11.01 -4.03
C LYS A 39 -23.83 -11.37 -5.38
N SER A 40 -23.94 -10.41 -6.30
CA SER A 40 -24.24 -10.74 -7.69
C SER A 40 -23.00 -11.36 -8.36
N LYS A 41 -23.19 -12.16 -9.43
CA LYS A 41 -22.06 -12.68 -10.23
C LYS A 41 -21.16 -11.56 -10.74
N ASN A 42 -21.78 -10.45 -11.17
CA ASN A 42 -21.06 -9.29 -11.70
C ASN A 42 -20.17 -8.66 -10.62
N ASP A 43 -20.71 -8.46 -9.41
CA ASP A 43 -19.96 -7.83 -8.32
C ASP A 43 -18.80 -8.73 -7.88
N LEU A 44 -19.04 -10.05 -7.76
CA LEU A 44 -17.97 -11.00 -7.43
C LEU A 44 -16.84 -10.99 -8.47
N VAL A 45 -17.19 -10.99 -9.77
CA VAL A 45 -16.19 -10.95 -10.85
C VAL A 45 -15.47 -9.61 -10.87
N LEU A 46 -16.17 -8.50 -10.66
CA LEU A 46 -15.57 -7.16 -10.62
C LEU A 46 -14.62 -7.03 -9.43
N GLU A 47 -15.01 -7.51 -8.25
CA GLU A 47 -14.15 -7.57 -7.08
C GLU A 47 -12.90 -8.40 -7.34
N LEU A 48 -13.05 -9.57 -7.97
CA LEU A 48 -11.91 -10.42 -8.32
C LEU A 48 -10.97 -9.74 -9.32
N LEU A 49 -11.51 -9.12 -10.36
CA LEU A 49 -10.72 -8.37 -11.33
C LEU A 49 -10.01 -7.18 -10.69
N THR A 50 -10.70 -6.48 -9.77
CA THR A 50 -10.14 -5.34 -9.05
C THR A 50 -9.05 -5.79 -8.07
N ALA A 51 -9.25 -6.90 -7.36
CA ALA A 51 -8.24 -7.48 -6.50
C ALA A 51 -7.03 -8.01 -7.28
N THR A 52 -7.25 -8.56 -8.48
CA THR A 52 -6.20 -9.16 -9.33
C THR A 52 -5.40 -8.11 -10.10
N PHE A 53 -6.08 -7.13 -10.70
CA PHE A 53 -5.49 -6.16 -11.62
C PHE A 53 -5.47 -4.73 -11.09
N GLY A 54 -6.23 -4.45 -10.04
CA GLY A 54 -6.20 -3.15 -9.38
C GLY A 54 -4.93 -2.96 -8.56
N ASP A 55 -4.55 -1.69 -8.41
CA ASP A 55 -3.48 -1.28 -7.51
C ASP A 55 -4.13 -0.75 -6.23
N LEU A 56 -4.53 -1.65 -5.33
CA LEU A 56 -5.22 -1.30 -4.08
C LEU A 56 -4.44 -0.24 -3.29
N LEU A 57 -3.14 -0.46 -3.06
CA LEU A 57 -2.29 0.45 -2.32
C LEU A 57 -2.07 1.77 -3.07
N GLY A 58 -1.78 1.73 -4.38
CA GLY A 58 -1.55 2.94 -5.16
C GLY A 58 -2.81 3.79 -5.31
N ASN A 59 -3.98 3.17 -5.46
CA ASN A 59 -5.26 3.86 -5.48
C ASN A 59 -5.54 4.52 -4.14
N PHE A 60 -5.40 3.78 -3.03
CA PHE A 60 -5.58 4.31 -1.69
C PHE A 60 -4.65 5.50 -1.40
N VAL A 61 -3.37 5.39 -1.75
CA VAL A 61 -2.39 6.49 -1.63
C VAL A 61 -2.82 7.71 -2.45
N ARG A 62 -3.43 7.50 -3.63
CA ARG A 62 -3.83 8.60 -4.51
C ARG A 62 -5.03 9.36 -3.97
N THR A 63 -6.01 8.66 -3.39
CA THR A 63 -7.34 9.18 -3.03
C THR A 63 -7.53 9.45 -1.55
N SER A 64 -6.78 8.80 -0.66
CA SER A 64 -6.99 8.90 0.78
C SER A 64 -6.59 10.27 1.35
N GLU A 65 -7.55 10.99 1.94
CA GLU A 65 -7.29 12.21 2.71
C GLU A 65 -6.40 11.96 3.94
N LEU A 66 -6.55 10.80 4.60
CA LEU A 66 -5.71 10.41 5.73
C LEU A 66 -4.22 10.34 5.34
N VAL A 67 -3.89 9.63 4.26
CA VAL A 67 -2.53 9.57 3.72
C VAL A 67 -2.02 10.96 3.35
N ALA A 68 -2.84 11.79 2.68
CA ALA A 68 -2.44 13.15 2.31
C ALA A 68 -2.16 14.04 3.54
N LEU A 69 -2.91 13.88 4.63
CA LEU A 69 -2.67 14.57 5.90
C LEU A 69 -1.35 14.10 6.53
N MET A 70 -1.13 12.80 6.59
CA MET A 70 0.08 12.25 7.21
C MET A 70 1.34 12.52 6.39
N ASP A 71 1.25 12.56 5.06
CA ASP A 71 2.34 12.99 4.20
C ASP A 71 2.79 14.42 4.54
N LYS A 72 1.84 15.34 4.76
CA LYS A 72 2.17 16.72 5.18
C LYS A 72 2.86 16.75 6.55
N GLU A 73 2.44 15.89 7.47
CA GLU A 73 3.06 15.82 8.78
C GLU A 73 4.49 15.25 8.71
N VAL A 74 4.70 14.20 7.91
CA VAL A 74 6.05 13.65 7.64
C VAL A 74 6.94 14.69 6.96
N ALA A 75 6.41 15.41 5.96
CA ALA A 75 7.10 16.52 5.30
C ALA A 75 7.54 17.59 6.31
N ARG A 76 6.65 17.98 7.23
CA ARG A 76 6.94 18.94 8.30
C ARG A 76 8.03 18.42 9.25
N LEU A 77 7.93 17.17 9.71
CA LEU A 77 8.90 16.55 10.63
C LEU A 77 10.30 16.44 10.03
N THR A 78 10.38 16.35 8.70
CA THR A 78 11.62 16.11 7.98
C THR A 78 12.14 17.37 7.28
N GLU A 79 11.45 18.50 7.41
CA GLU A 79 11.78 19.76 6.74
C GLU A 79 11.90 19.60 5.21
N ARG A 80 10.96 18.85 4.62
CA ARG A 80 10.92 18.55 3.18
C ARG A 80 9.57 18.88 2.59
N GLU A 81 9.54 18.97 1.27
CA GLU A 81 8.28 19.11 0.52
C GLU A 81 7.84 17.76 -0.05
N ILE A 82 6.52 17.56 -0.17
CA ILE A 82 5.98 16.45 -0.96
C ILE A 82 6.05 16.84 -2.44
N THR A 83 6.68 16.00 -3.26
CA THR A 83 6.70 16.23 -4.70
C THR A 83 5.31 16.10 -5.30
N SER A 84 4.98 17.01 -6.23
CA SER A 84 3.78 16.92 -7.07
C SER A 84 3.94 15.95 -8.23
N GLN A 85 5.16 15.51 -8.53
CA GLN A 85 5.45 14.58 -9.63
C GLN A 85 5.14 13.14 -9.20
N SER A 86 4.24 12.49 -9.93
CA SER A 86 4.05 11.04 -9.86
C SER A 86 5.19 10.37 -10.62
N PHE A 87 6.09 9.69 -9.91
CA PHE A 87 7.05 8.79 -10.54
C PHE A 87 6.33 7.50 -10.89
N GLU A 88 5.68 7.47 -12.05
CA GLU A 88 5.01 6.29 -12.57
C GLU A 88 6.06 5.38 -13.23
N SER A 89 6.39 4.28 -12.56
CA SER A 89 7.09 3.14 -13.16
C SER A 89 6.10 1.99 -13.26
N ASP A 90 6.16 1.22 -14.35
CA ASP A 90 5.38 0.00 -14.53
C ASP A 90 5.60 -1.05 -13.42
N LEU A 91 6.69 -0.91 -12.65
CA LEU A 91 6.99 -1.77 -11.51
C LEU A 91 6.25 -1.38 -10.22
N VAL A 92 5.77 -0.14 -10.09
CA VAL A 92 5.11 0.33 -8.85
C VAL A 92 3.89 -0.53 -8.50
N PRO A 93 2.98 -0.84 -9.42
CA PRO A 93 1.86 -1.75 -9.12
C PRO A 93 2.31 -3.16 -8.72
N ILE A 94 3.45 -3.65 -9.22
CA ILE A 94 4.00 -4.96 -8.84
C ILE A 94 4.44 -4.93 -7.38
N TYR A 95 5.21 -3.92 -6.98
CA TYR A 95 5.64 -3.76 -5.59
C TYR A 95 4.45 -3.54 -4.65
N ASN A 96 3.48 -2.71 -5.05
CA ASN A 96 2.26 -2.48 -4.28
C ASN A 96 1.48 -3.78 -4.01
N ARG A 97 1.40 -4.68 -5.00
CA ARG A 97 0.80 -6.01 -4.79
C ARG A 97 1.61 -6.87 -3.82
N GLU A 98 2.94 -6.81 -3.87
CA GLU A 98 3.78 -7.54 -2.91
C GLU A 98 3.59 -7.02 -1.47
N TYR A 99 3.43 -5.71 -1.27
CA TYR A 99 3.04 -5.15 0.03
C TYR A 99 1.72 -5.77 0.51
N CYS A 100 0.68 -5.75 -0.35
CA CYS A 100 -0.62 -6.32 -0.01
C CYS A 100 -0.53 -7.82 0.27
N ARG A 101 0.25 -8.58 -0.50
CA ARG A 101 0.39 -10.02 -0.33
C ARG A 101 1.07 -10.39 0.98
N ILE A 102 2.19 -9.73 1.30
CA ILE A 102 2.99 -10.04 2.51
C ILE A 102 2.24 -9.65 3.79
N LEU A 103 1.46 -8.57 3.75
CA LEU A 103 0.69 -8.06 4.89
C LEU A 103 -0.78 -8.48 4.88
N GLU A 104 -1.17 -9.36 3.94
CA GLU A 104 -2.53 -9.91 3.82
C GLU A 104 -3.61 -8.81 3.72
N LEU A 105 -3.36 -7.79 2.89
CA LEU A 105 -4.24 -6.62 2.70
C LEU A 105 -5.19 -6.85 1.54
N ASN A 106 -6.48 -6.80 1.83
CA ASN A 106 -7.52 -7.17 0.86
C ASN A 106 -8.41 -6.01 0.46
N ASN A 107 -8.43 -4.92 1.23
CA ASN A 107 -9.31 -3.78 1.01
C ASN A 107 -8.73 -2.48 1.61
N GLU A 108 -9.41 -1.36 1.37
CA GLU A 108 -8.99 -0.05 1.88
C GLU A 108 -9.11 0.08 3.41
N ASP A 109 -10.02 -0.67 4.05
CA ASP A 109 -10.16 -0.66 5.52
C ASP A 109 -8.93 -1.28 6.20
N ASP A 110 -8.33 -2.31 5.60
CA ASP A 110 -7.05 -2.88 6.04
C ASP A 110 -5.93 -1.84 5.99
N LEU A 111 -5.85 -1.09 4.89
CA LEU A 111 -4.86 -0.02 4.72
C LEU A 111 -5.07 1.13 5.70
N LYS A 112 -6.32 1.55 5.90
CA LYS A 112 -6.69 2.57 6.88
C LYS A 112 -6.32 2.14 8.30
N ARG A 113 -6.61 0.88 8.66
CA ARG A 113 -6.24 0.30 9.95
C ARG A 113 -4.72 0.30 10.16
N ILE A 114 -3.96 -0.14 9.16
CA ILE A 114 -2.48 -0.11 9.21
C ILE A 114 -1.98 1.31 9.44
N MET A 115 -2.48 2.27 8.65
CA MET A 115 -2.06 3.65 8.78
C MET A 115 -2.31 4.16 10.20
N MET A 116 -3.54 4.06 10.69
CA MET A 116 -3.94 4.52 12.03
C MET A 116 -3.13 3.87 13.16
N ASN A 117 -2.91 2.55 13.09
CA ASN A 117 -2.14 1.82 14.11
C ASN A 117 -0.66 2.21 14.14
N ASN A 118 -0.13 2.73 13.02
CA ASN A 118 1.29 3.02 12.90
C ASN A 118 1.63 4.51 12.90
N ILE A 119 0.64 5.42 12.97
CA ILE A 119 0.85 6.86 13.19
C ILE A 119 1.88 7.14 14.30
N PRO A 120 1.80 6.51 15.50
CA PRO A 120 2.75 6.79 16.59
C PRO A 120 4.21 6.47 16.28
N TYR A 121 4.49 5.67 15.24
CA TYR A 121 5.83 5.23 14.87
C TYR A 121 6.39 5.97 13.65
N LEU A 122 5.60 6.85 13.00
CA LEU A 122 6.05 7.55 11.79
C LEU A 122 7.21 8.50 12.06
N GLU A 123 7.25 9.18 13.21
CA GLU A 123 8.38 10.04 13.57
C GLU A 123 9.66 9.24 13.77
N LEU A 124 9.58 8.07 14.42
CA LEU A 124 10.71 7.15 14.54
C LEU A 124 11.18 6.72 13.14
N ARG A 125 10.25 6.30 12.27
CA ARG A 125 10.59 5.85 10.92
C ARG A 125 11.20 6.96 10.07
N ALA A 126 10.68 8.18 10.17
CA ALA A 126 11.22 9.33 9.48
C ALA A 126 12.67 9.61 9.89
N ARG A 127 13.02 9.47 11.18
CA ARG A 127 14.40 9.64 11.65
C ARG A 127 15.35 8.55 11.16
N GLN A 128 14.85 7.34 10.91
CA GLN A 128 15.64 6.24 10.34
C GLN A 128 15.99 6.51 8.87
N LEU A 129 15.08 7.12 8.12
CA LEU A 129 15.33 7.44 6.73
C LEU A 129 16.42 8.51 6.61
N ARG A 130 17.57 8.09 6.07
CA ARG A 130 18.67 9.00 5.72
C ARG A 130 18.30 9.73 4.43
N TYR A 131 17.57 10.81 4.56
CA TYR A 131 17.12 11.61 3.42
C TYR A 131 18.22 12.48 2.75
N GLY A 132 19.49 12.06 2.81
CA GLY A 132 20.70 12.76 2.39
C GLY A 132 20.52 14.06 1.57
N MET A 133 20.76 13.99 0.27
CA MET A 133 20.56 15.12 -0.67
C MET A 133 19.15 15.13 -1.30
N ILE A 134 18.19 14.40 -0.74
CA ILE A 134 16.85 14.27 -1.34
C ILE A 134 15.99 15.44 -0.84
N PRO A 135 15.64 16.41 -1.71
CA PRO A 135 14.91 17.61 -1.28
C PRO A 135 13.39 17.38 -1.17
N PHE A 136 12.89 16.29 -1.76
CA PHE A 136 11.46 16.01 -1.88
C PHE A 136 11.10 14.59 -1.47
N LEU A 137 9.94 14.43 -0.87
CA LEU A 137 9.37 13.13 -0.55
C LEU A 137 8.31 12.73 -1.58
N PRO A 138 8.21 11.45 -1.95
CA PRO A 138 7.14 10.99 -2.84
C PRO A 138 5.78 11.07 -2.14
N LYS A 139 4.72 11.34 -2.92
CA LYS A 139 3.34 11.20 -2.43
C LYS A 139 3.10 9.75 -1.98
N GLY A 140 2.45 9.56 -0.83
CA GLY A 140 2.22 8.27 -0.20
C GLY A 140 3.33 7.78 0.70
N ILE A 141 4.40 8.56 0.90
CA ILE A 141 5.54 8.16 1.75
C ILE A 141 5.10 7.73 3.15
N SER A 142 4.11 8.41 3.73
CA SER A 142 3.61 8.09 5.06
C SER A 142 2.96 6.70 5.11
N MET A 143 2.28 6.27 4.04
CA MET A 143 1.73 4.92 3.93
C MET A 143 2.83 3.87 3.81
N ILE A 144 3.88 4.13 3.01
CA ILE A 144 5.02 3.22 2.89
C ILE A 144 5.76 3.07 4.23
N MET A 145 5.93 4.17 4.97
CA MET A 145 6.47 4.13 6.32
C MET A 145 5.59 3.34 7.29
N ALA A 146 4.27 3.52 7.23
CA ALA A 146 3.32 2.79 8.05
C ALA A 146 3.38 1.29 7.78
N LEU A 147 3.47 0.87 6.51
CA LEU A 147 3.64 -0.54 6.12
C LEU A 147 4.95 -1.12 6.68
N PHE A 148 6.05 -0.37 6.63
CA PHE A 148 7.31 -0.80 7.25
C PHE A 148 7.17 -0.98 8.77
N CYS A 149 6.50 -0.04 9.44
CA CYS A 149 6.24 -0.12 10.88
C CYS A 149 5.30 -1.29 11.23
N GLU A 150 4.35 -1.61 10.35
CA GLU A 150 3.46 -2.76 10.52
C GLU A 150 4.25 -4.07 10.47
N VAL A 151 5.14 -4.22 9.49
CA VAL A 151 6.01 -5.40 9.36
C VAL A 151 6.85 -5.63 10.61
N ALA A 152 7.34 -4.58 11.26
CA ALA A 152 8.06 -4.70 12.52
C ALA A 152 7.24 -5.42 13.61
N GLY A 153 5.90 -5.36 13.57
CA GLY A 153 5.01 -6.07 14.48
C GLY A 153 4.80 -7.56 14.17
N ARG A 154 5.26 -8.05 13.02
CA ARG A 154 5.02 -9.42 12.55
C ARG A 154 6.10 -10.40 13.06
N ASP A 155 5.94 -11.67 12.68
CA ASP A 155 6.92 -12.72 12.97
C ASP A 155 8.19 -12.59 12.09
N GLY A 156 9.24 -13.31 12.48
CA GLY A 156 10.55 -13.24 11.81
C GLY A 156 10.53 -13.72 10.34
N LEU A 157 9.66 -14.66 9.98
CA LEU A 157 9.56 -15.14 8.60
C LEU A 157 8.96 -14.06 7.70
N THR A 158 7.89 -13.41 8.17
CA THR A 158 7.26 -12.29 7.46
C THR A 158 8.24 -11.11 7.29
N ILE A 159 9.00 -10.79 8.34
CA ILE A 159 10.02 -9.73 8.31
C ILE A 159 11.15 -10.06 7.32
N ALA A 160 11.62 -11.31 7.29
CA ALA A 160 12.62 -11.74 6.32
C ALA A 160 12.08 -11.71 4.88
N GLN A 161 10.84 -12.17 4.67
CA GLN A 161 10.20 -12.12 3.37
C GLN A 161 10.07 -10.69 2.86
N PHE A 162 9.63 -9.76 3.71
CA PHE A 162 9.51 -8.35 3.37
C PHE A 162 10.84 -7.73 2.93
N TYR A 163 11.95 -8.09 3.58
CA TYR A 163 13.29 -7.68 3.15
C TYR A 163 13.58 -8.18 1.73
N THR A 164 13.52 -9.49 1.52
CA THR A 164 13.90 -10.12 0.25
C THR A 164 13.04 -9.67 -0.93
N SER A 165 11.77 -9.35 -0.71
CA SER A 165 10.83 -8.97 -1.78
C SER A 165 10.80 -7.47 -2.07
N LEU A 166 10.98 -6.61 -1.06
CA LEU A 166 10.66 -5.18 -1.17
C LEU A 166 11.79 -4.24 -0.72
N TRP A 167 12.62 -4.66 0.24
CA TRP A 167 13.62 -3.79 0.90
C TRP A 167 15.07 -4.25 0.71
N PHE A 168 15.31 -5.19 -0.21
CA PHE A 168 16.62 -5.80 -0.50
C PHE A 168 17.70 -4.79 -0.96
N VAL A 169 17.29 -3.59 -1.36
CA VAL A 169 18.18 -2.49 -1.75
C VAL A 169 18.89 -1.84 -0.56
N ILE A 170 18.34 -1.97 0.66
CA ILE A 170 18.98 -1.53 1.89
C ILE A 170 19.87 -2.66 2.41
N GLY A 171 21.00 -2.31 3.05
CA GLY A 171 21.84 -3.29 3.71
C GLY A 171 21.06 -4.09 4.76
N GLN A 172 21.19 -5.41 4.76
CA GLN A 172 20.43 -6.31 5.64
C GLN A 172 20.59 -5.93 7.12
N GLU A 173 21.81 -5.62 7.57
CA GLU A 173 22.08 -5.18 8.94
C GLU A 173 21.33 -3.90 9.31
N GLU A 174 21.29 -2.91 8.39
CA GLU A 174 20.57 -1.65 8.60
C GLU A 174 19.06 -1.89 8.65
N TYR A 175 18.53 -2.72 7.74
CA TYR A 175 17.12 -3.11 7.74
C TYR A 175 16.68 -3.75 9.08
N TYR A 176 17.41 -4.76 9.57
CA TYR A 176 17.04 -5.43 10.81
C TYR A 176 17.24 -4.53 12.04
N LYS A 177 18.25 -3.66 12.03
CA LYS A 177 18.42 -2.64 13.06
C LYS A 177 17.19 -1.73 13.12
N GLU A 178 16.75 -1.19 11.99
CA GLU A 178 15.60 -0.30 11.91
C GLU A 178 14.29 -1.00 12.33
N ILE A 179 14.09 -2.25 11.90
CA ILE A 179 12.97 -3.09 12.35
C ILE A 179 13.00 -3.27 13.87
N ASN A 180 14.16 -3.59 14.44
CA ASN A 180 14.29 -3.84 15.88
C ASN A 180 14.05 -2.59 16.72
N GLU A 181 14.45 -1.41 16.27
CA GLU A 181 14.12 -0.14 16.92
C GLU A 181 12.60 0.08 17.00
N ILE A 182 11.87 -0.22 15.92
CA ILE A 182 10.40 -0.12 15.91
C ILE A 182 9.77 -1.21 16.79
N ARG A 183 10.32 -2.44 16.78
CA ARG A 183 9.87 -3.53 17.67
C ARG A 183 9.97 -3.14 19.13
N ILE A 184 11.08 -2.55 19.53
CA ILE A 184 11.27 -2.05 20.90
C ILE A 184 10.23 -0.97 21.21
N ALA A 185 9.98 -0.03 20.29
CA ALA A 185 8.91 0.97 20.46
C ALA A 185 7.50 0.34 20.55
N LYS A 186 7.30 -0.83 19.94
CA LYS A 186 6.10 -1.67 20.06
C LYS A 186 6.09 -2.61 21.28
N SER A 187 7.09 -2.52 22.16
CA SER A 187 7.28 -3.44 23.30
C SER A 187 7.42 -4.92 22.89
N LEU A 188 8.01 -5.18 21.73
CA LEU A 188 8.32 -6.51 21.21
C LEU A 188 9.81 -6.82 21.36
N LEU A 189 10.13 -8.11 21.51
CA LEU A 189 11.53 -8.55 21.53
C LEU A 189 12.19 -8.33 20.17
N PRO A 190 13.47 -7.89 20.14
CA PRO A 190 14.26 -7.85 18.91
C PRO A 190 14.34 -9.23 18.26
N ILE A 191 14.45 -9.25 16.93
CA ILE A 191 14.76 -10.46 16.20
C ILE A 191 16.28 -10.55 16.06
N THR A 192 16.80 -11.73 16.38
CA THR A 192 18.23 -12.07 16.35
C THR A 192 18.46 -13.29 15.47
N GLY A 193 19.56 -13.32 14.71
CA GLY A 193 19.98 -14.51 13.95
C GLY A 193 19.40 -14.64 12.54
N LEU A 194 19.18 -13.52 11.85
CA LEU A 194 18.75 -13.45 10.44
C LEU A 194 19.78 -12.71 9.59
#